data_AF-A0A535K5S2-F1
#
_entry.id   AF-A0A535K5S2-F1
#
_cell.length_a   1.000
_cell.length_b   1.000
_cell.length_c   1.000
_cell.angle_alpha   90.00
_cell.angle_beta   90.00
_cell.angle_gamma   90.00
#
_symmetry.space_group_name_H-M   'P 1'
#
loop_
_entity.id
_entity.type
_entity.pdbx_description
1 polymer ?
#
loop_
_entity_poly.entity_id
_entity_poly.type
_entity_poly.pdbx_seq_one_letter_code
_entity_poly.pdbx_strand_id
1 'polypeptide(L)'
;MRSTAAPRGVIGGAVLLAVGAAFLLPPLGVRDAGAYLFVALGLAFGAAWWLGSKQFVYLVPAGVLIGFGLGLVFPSLFDLPAETAGPVFLGTLALGLFVVFALAPARRLLLAIAAILAVVAIADLFLNVVLVPADAQPYFVPLILIVVGLYLLVERRGR
;
A
#
# COMPACT_ATOMS: atom_id res chain seq x y z
N MET A 1 16.52 -29.53 12.32
CA MET A 1 15.55 -28.59 11.69
C MET A 1 15.02 -27.65 12.77
N ARG A 2 15.46 -26.39 12.81
CA ARG A 2 14.96 -25.40 13.77
C ARG A 2 13.83 -24.61 13.11
N SER A 3 12.61 -24.79 13.58
CA SER A 3 11.46 -23.95 13.25
C SER A 3 11.70 -22.55 13.81
N THR A 4 12.21 -21.63 12.98
CA THR A 4 12.27 -20.20 13.30
C THR A 4 10.88 -19.59 13.14
N ALA A 5 10.01 -19.88 14.11
CA ALA A 5 8.79 -19.10 14.26
C ALA A 5 9.21 -17.67 14.62
N ALA A 6 9.00 -16.72 13.72
CA ALA A 6 9.11 -15.29 14.03
C ALA A 6 8.34 -15.00 15.33
N PRO A 7 8.79 -14.08 16.20
CA PRO A 7 8.19 -13.88 17.51
C PRO A 7 6.70 -13.56 17.33
N ARG A 8 5.84 -14.47 17.80
CA ARG A 8 4.43 -14.59 17.42
C ARG A 8 3.56 -13.37 17.80
N GLY A 9 4.11 -12.39 18.52
CA GLY A 9 3.43 -11.17 18.95
C GLY A 9 3.81 -9.88 18.23
N VAL A 10 4.87 -9.86 17.40
CA VAL A 10 5.39 -8.60 16.81
C VAL A 10 4.38 -7.98 15.84
N ILE A 11 3.73 -8.81 15.01
CA ILE A 11 2.74 -8.32 14.04
C ILE A 11 1.49 -7.82 14.77
N GLY A 12 0.95 -8.63 15.69
CA GLY A 12 -0.24 -8.23 16.46
C GLY A 12 0.00 -6.93 17.23
N GLY A 13 1.14 -6.80 17.90
CA GLY A 13 1.54 -5.58 18.60
C GLY A 13 1.73 -4.38 17.66
N ALA A 14 2.43 -4.55 16.54
CA ALA A 14 2.66 -3.47 15.59
C ALA A 14 1.37 -3.00 14.91
N VAL A 15 0.45 -3.92 14.60
CA VAL A 15 -0.89 -3.58 14.07
C VAL A 15 -1.71 -2.84 15.11
N LEU A 16 -1.73 -3.29 16.37
CA LEU A 16 -2.45 -2.61 17.44
C LEU A 16 -1.89 -1.19 17.70
N LEU A 17 -0.56 -1.03 17.66
CA LEU A 17 0.08 0.28 17.75
C LEU A 17 -0.29 1.18 16.57
N ALA A 18 -0.26 0.66 15.33
CA ALA A 18 -0.64 1.41 14.14
C ALA A 18 -2.11 1.85 14.18
N VAL A 19 -3.01 0.95 14.58
CA VAL A 19 -4.43 1.25 14.78
C VAL A 19 -4.61 2.29 15.87
N GLY A 20 -4.04 2.08 17.07
CA GLY A 20 -4.15 3.01 18.18
C GLY A 20 -3.61 4.41 17.84
N ALA A 21 -2.45 4.48 17.18
CA ALA A 21 -1.88 5.75 16.72
C ALA A 21 -2.78 6.47 15.73
N ALA A 22 -3.36 5.75 14.75
CA ALA A 22 -4.26 6.37 13.79
C ALA A 22 -5.56 6.89 14.43
N PHE A 23 -6.12 6.18 15.41
CA PHE A 23 -7.29 6.63 16.15
C PHE A 23 -7.01 7.84 17.08
N LEU A 24 -5.74 8.09 17.42
CA LEU A 24 -5.33 9.31 18.13
C LEU A 24 -5.20 10.54 17.21
N LEU A 25 -5.16 10.38 15.89
CA LEU A 25 -5.00 11.50 14.95
C LEU A 25 -6.22 12.44 14.85
N PRO A 26 -7.48 11.96 14.75
CA PRO A 26 -8.65 12.83 14.70
C PRO A 26 -8.77 13.81 15.88
N PRO A 27 -8.62 13.40 17.16
CA PRO A 27 -8.70 14.34 18.27
C PRO A 27 -7.55 15.35 18.31
N LEU A 28 -6.45 15.10 17.59
CA LEU A 28 -5.34 16.04 17.42
C LEU A 28 -5.54 17.02 16.26
N GLY A 29 -6.70 16.99 15.59
CA GLY A 29 -7.04 17.89 14.50
C GLY A 29 -6.43 17.52 13.15
N VAL A 30 -5.84 16.31 13.03
CA VAL A 30 -5.28 15.82 11.77
C VAL A 30 -6.42 15.35 10.86
N ARG A 31 -6.55 16.00 9.70
CA ARG A 31 -7.47 15.59 8.63
C ARG A 31 -6.98 14.29 7.99
N ASP A 32 -7.88 13.50 7.43
CA ASP A 32 -7.56 12.25 6.70
C ASP A 32 -6.86 11.15 7.53
N ALA A 33 -7.24 10.99 8.80
CA ALA A 33 -6.69 9.96 9.70
C ALA A 33 -6.68 8.52 9.11
N GLY A 34 -7.61 8.22 8.21
CA GLY A 34 -7.63 6.94 7.47
C GLY A 34 -6.41 6.75 6.57
N ALA A 35 -5.94 7.80 5.88
CA ALA A 35 -4.76 7.76 5.02
C ALA A 35 -3.49 7.43 5.83
N TYR A 36 -3.34 8.07 6.99
CA TYR A 36 -2.24 7.83 7.92
C TYR A 36 -2.29 6.43 8.54
N LEU A 37 -3.47 5.85 8.75
CA LEU A 37 -3.60 4.45 9.20
C LEU A 37 -2.98 3.49 8.19
N PHE A 38 -3.21 3.68 6.89
CA PHE A 38 -2.61 2.84 5.86
C PHE A 38 -1.09 2.91 5.87
N VAL A 39 -0.52 4.12 6.00
CA VAL A 39 0.93 4.27 6.14
C VAL A 39 1.43 3.57 7.40
N ALA A 40 0.79 3.77 8.54
CA ALA A 40 1.19 3.15 9.81
C ALA A 40 1.12 1.62 9.78
N LEU A 41 0.06 1.06 9.20
CA LEU A 41 -0.08 -0.39 9.01
C LEU A 41 0.98 -0.93 8.04
N GLY A 42 1.20 -0.24 6.94
CA GLY A 42 2.23 -0.61 5.97
C GLY A 42 3.63 -0.60 6.59
N LEU A 43 3.94 0.39 7.41
CA LEU A 43 5.18 0.43 8.20
C LEU A 43 5.24 -0.71 9.24
N ALA A 44 4.14 -1.05 9.89
CA ALA A 44 4.07 -2.19 10.82
C ALA A 44 4.37 -3.52 10.11
N PHE A 45 3.79 -3.76 8.93
CA PHE A 45 4.09 -4.93 8.11
C PHE A 45 5.54 -4.92 7.59
N GLY A 46 6.06 -3.75 7.19
CA GLY A 46 7.45 -3.58 6.77
C GLY A 46 8.45 -3.85 7.89
N ALA A 47 8.18 -3.34 9.09
CA ALA A 47 8.97 -3.61 10.29
C ALA A 47 8.92 -5.10 10.66
N ALA A 48 7.74 -5.73 10.60
CA ALA A 48 7.60 -7.16 10.83
C ALA A 48 8.35 -8.00 9.78
N TRP A 49 8.38 -7.56 8.51
CA TRP A 49 9.18 -8.20 7.47
C TRP A 49 10.68 -8.08 7.76
N TRP A 50 11.15 -6.89 8.14
CA TRP A 50 12.56 -6.60 8.41
C TRP A 50 13.09 -7.33 9.64
N LEU A 51 12.33 -7.29 10.75
CA LEU A 51 12.71 -7.87 12.05
C LEU A 51 12.39 -9.37 12.15
N GLY A 52 11.47 -9.87 11.33
CA GLY A 52 11.00 -11.25 11.33
C GLY A 52 11.65 -12.12 10.27
N SER A 53 10.87 -13.07 9.75
CA SER A 53 11.33 -14.12 8.83
C SER A 53 11.50 -13.67 7.37
N LYS A 54 11.49 -12.37 7.08
CA LYS A 54 11.49 -11.80 5.71
C LYS A 54 10.46 -12.45 4.77
N GLN A 55 9.34 -12.92 5.32
CA GLN A 55 8.32 -13.60 4.55
C GLN A 55 7.62 -12.65 3.58
N PHE A 56 7.51 -13.08 2.32
CA PHE A 56 6.87 -12.32 1.25
C PHE A 56 5.42 -11.92 1.57
N VAL A 57 4.72 -12.73 2.38
CA VAL A 57 3.37 -12.45 2.89
C VAL A 57 3.27 -11.11 3.64
N TYR A 58 4.35 -10.59 4.22
CA TYR A 58 4.35 -9.28 4.90
C TYR A 58 4.82 -8.15 4.00
N LEU A 59 5.65 -8.45 2.99
CA LEU A 59 6.23 -7.46 2.10
C LEU A 59 5.18 -6.84 1.16
N VAL A 60 4.28 -7.67 0.61
CA VAL A 60 3.22 -7.20 -0.30
C VAL A 60 2.25 -6.25 0.42
N PRO A 61 1.66 -6.59 1.59
CA PRO A 61 0.88 -5.64 2.38
C PRO A 61 1.66 -4.37 2.71
N ALA A 62 2.93 -4.48 3.09
CA ALA A 62 3.74 -3.31 3.42
C ALA A 62 3.83 -2.32 2.25
N GLY A 63 4.25 -2.78 1.08
CA GLY A 63 4.39 -1.93 -0.09
C GLY A 63 3.06 -1.35 -0.59
N VAL A 64 1.99 -2.17 -0.60
CA VAL A 64 0.66 -1.71 -1.01
C VAL A 64 0.12 -0.67 -0.03
N LEU A 65 0.13 -0.94 1.27
CA LEU A 65 -0.45 -0.04 2.28
C LEU A 65 0.36 1.27 2.40
N ILE A 66 1.70 1.21 2.28
CA ILE A 66 2.54 2.41 2.23
C ILE A 66 2.25 3.20 0.95
N GLY A 67 2.33 2.59 -0.23
CA GLY A 67 2.09 3.28 -1.50
C GLY A 67 0.69 3.88 -1.58
N PHE A 68 -0.30 3.15 -1.08
CA PHE A 68 -1.69 3.59 -0.96
C PHE A 68 -1.84 4.77 0.02
N GLY A 69 -1.34 4.62 1.25
CA GLY A 69 -1.44 5.66 2.27
C GLY A 69 -0.72 6.94 1.86
N LEU A 70 0.48 6.82 1.27
CA LEU A 70 1.19 7.94 0.68
C LEU A 70 0.39 8.60 -0.44
N GLY A 71 -0.23 7.82 -1.33
CA GLY A 71 -1.06 8.35 -2.40
C GLY A 71 -2.24 9.21 -1.93
N LEU A 72 -2.75 8.93 -0.73
CA LEU A 72 -3.79 9.72 -0.10
C LEU A 72 -3.25 10.91 0.71
N VAL A 73 -2.08 10.78 1.32
CA VAL A 73 -1.47 11.85 2.14
C VAL A 73 -0.75 12.90 1.29
N PHE A 74 -0.09 12.52 0.20
CA PHE A 74 0.72 13.45 -0.61
C PHE A 74 -0.07 14.64 -1.15
N PRO A 75 -1.26 14.45 -1.77
CA PRO A 75 -2.03 15.58 -2.30
C PRO A 75 -2.40 16.60 -1.23
N SER A 76 -2.84 16.16 -0.03
CA SER A 76 -3.21 17.05 1.06
C SER A 76 -2.01 17.67 1.78
N LEU A 77 -0.89 16.93 1.89
CA LEU A 77 0.33 17.40 2.55
C LEU A 77 1.05 18.50 1.76
N PHE A 78 0.97 18.45 0.43
CA PHE A 78 1.62 19.41 -0.48
C PHE A 78 0.65 20.39 -1.15
N ASP A 79 -0.62 20.41 -0.74
CA ASP A 79 -1.68 21.27 -1.29
C ASP A 79 -1.75 21.21 -2.83
N LEU A 80 -1.70 19.99 -3.37
CA LEU A 80 -1.67 19.77 -4.81
C LEU A 80 -3.08 19.96 -5.43
N PRO A 81 -3.18 20.40 -6.70
CA PRO A 81 -4.46 20.50 -7.39
C PRO A 81 -5.22 19.17 -7.38
N ALA A 82 -6.53 19.20 -7.20
CA ALA A 82 -7.37 18.00 -7.11
C ALA A 82 -7.23 17.06 -8.32
N GLU A 83 -6.95 17.64 -9.49
CA GLU A 83 -6.69 16.97 -10.77
C GLU A 83 -5.48 16.02 -10.70
N THR A 84 -4.51 16.33 -9.84
CA THR A 84 -3.29 15.53 -9.68
C THR A 84 -3.44 14.41 -8.65
N ALA A 85 -4.53 14.37 -7.89
CA ALA A 85 -4.72 13.37 -6.83
C ALA A 85 -4.77 11.94 -7.38
N GLY A 86 -5.46 11.72 -8.50
CA GLY A 86 -5.51 10.42 -9.20
C GLY A 86 -4.13 9.94 -9.67
N PRO A 87 -3.41 10.73 -10.49
CA PRO A 87 -2.07 10.39 -10.93
C PRO A 87 -1.07 10.16 -9.79
N VAL A 88 -1.10 11.02 -8.76
CA VAL A 88 -0.24 10.87 -7.58
C VAL A 88 -0.54 9.56 -6.86
N PHE A 89 -1.81 9.24 -6.65
CA PHE A 89 -2.22 7.99 -6.02
C PHE A 89 -1.76 6.75 -6.80
N LEU A 90 -1.98 6.74 -8.12
CA LEU A 90 -1.55 5.63 -8.97
C LEU A 90 -0.02 5.52 -9.01
N GLY A 91 0.68 6.65 -9.04
CA GLY A 91 2.14 6.72 -9.03
C GLY A 91 2.76 6.19 -7.74
N THR A 92 2.24 6.60 -6.57
CA THR A 92 2.74 6.10 -5.28
C THR A 92 2.43 4.62 -5.07
N LEU A 93 1.28 4.15 -5.54
CA LEU A 93 0.93 2.72 -5.52
C LEU A 93 1.84 1.91 -6.43
N ALA A 94 2.09 2.39 -7.65
CA ALA A 94 3.04 1.79 -8.58
C ALA A 94 4.45 1.71 -7.97
N LEU A 95 4.90 2.79 -7.30
CA LEU A 95 6.17 2.83 -6.60
C LEU A 95 6.22 1.81 -5.45
N GLY A 96 5.15 1.71 -4.66
CA GLY A 96 5.02 0.71 -3.59
C GLY A 96 5.18 -0.72 -4.11
N LEU A 97 4.50 -1.06 -5.21
CA LEU A 97 4.62 -2.37 -5.86
C LEU A 97 6.02 -2.60 -6.48
N PHE A 98 6.61 -1.56 -7.08
CA PHE A 98 7.96 -1.62 -7.62
C PHE A 98 8.99 -1.91 -6.52
N VAL A 99 8.86 -1.27 -5.34
CA VAL A 99 9.74 -1.54 -4.19
C VAL A 99 9.61 -2.99 -3.72
N VAL A 100 8.38 -3.54 -3.67
CA VAL A 100 8.15 -4.95 -3.34
C VAL A 100 8.84 -5.86 -4.36
N PHE A 101 8.72 -5.55 -5.66
CA PHE A 101 9.41 -6.29 -6.71
C PHE A 101 10.94 -6.19 -6.59
N ALA A 102 11.49 -5.00 -6.35
CA ALA A 102 12.94 -4.80 -6.19
C ALA A 102 13.51 -5.63 -5.02
N LEU A 103 12.75 -5.78 -3.95
CA LEU A 103 13.11 -6.58 -2.77
C LEU A 103 12.81 -8.09 -2.96
N ALA A 104 11.93 -8.47 -3.89
CA ALA A 104 11.55 -9.84 -4.19
C ALA A 104 11.30 -10.06 -5.71
N PRO A 105 12.36 -10.05 -6.55
CA PRO A 105 12.25 -9.97 -8.01
C PRO A 105 11.72 -11.25 -8.69
N ALA A 106 11.55 -12.34 -7.94
CA ALA A 106 10.98 -13.59 -8.45
C ALA A 106 9.53 -13.43 -8.96
N ARG A 107 8.83 -12.35 -8.57
CA ARG A 107 7.39 -12.16 -8.81
C ARG A 107 7.15 -11.09 -9.88
N ARG A 108 7.48 -11.40 -11.13
CA ARG A 108 7.37 -10.49 -12.30
C ARG A 108 5.97 -9.90 -12.51
N LEU A 109 4.92 -10.58 -12.02
CA LEU A 109 3.55 -10.07 -12.07
C LEU A 109 3.41 -8.72 -11.36
N LEU A 110 4.08 -8.53 -10.21
CA LEU A 110 4.04 -7.25 -9.48
C LEU A 110 4.64 -6.12 -10.31
N LEU A 111 5.75 -6.38 -11.03
CA LEU A 111 6.35 -5.41 -11.93
C LEU A 111 5.42 -5.06 -13.09
N ALA A 112 4.75 -6.06 -13.67
CA ALA A 112 3.80 -5.81 -14.76
C ALA A 112 2.64 -4.91 -14.29
N ILE A 113 2.07 -5.19 -13.10
CA ILE A 113 1.02 -4.36 -12.52
C ILE A 113 1.55 -2.95 -12.19
N ALA A 114 2.72 -2.84 -11.57
CA ALA A 114 3.36 -1.56 -11.27
C ALA A 114 3.61 -0.73 -12.53
N ALA A 115 4.09 -1.35 -13.61
CA ALA A 115 4.35 -0.70 -14.88
C ALA A 115 3.04 -0.20 -15.53
N ILE A 116 1.98 -1.02 -15.50
CA ILE A 116 0.66 -0.59 -16.00
C ILE A 116 0.17 0.62 -15.21
N LEU A 117 0.20 0.56 -13.87
CA LEU A 117 -0.23 1.69 -13.02
C LEU A 117 0.61 2.95 -13.27
N ALA A 118 1.93 2.81 -13.43
CA ALA A 118 2.81 3.94 -13.74
C ALA A 118 2.51 4.56 -15.11
N VAL A 119 2.28 3.74 -16.14
CA VAL A 119 1.90 4.22 -17.47
C VAL A 119 0.55 4.95 -17.42
N VAL A 120 -0.45 4.39 -16.71
CA VAL A 120 -1.75 5.04 -16.52
C VAL A 120 -1.59 6.37 -15.78
N ALA A 121 -0.80 6.42 -14.71
CA ALA A 121 -0.54 7.64 -13.95
C ALA A 121 0.10 8.74 -14.82
N ILE A 122 1.09 8.38 -15.66
CA ILE A 122 1.74 9.30 -16.58
C ILE A 122 0.76 9.76 -17.68
N ALA A 123 -0.02 8.84 -18.24
CA ALA A 123 -1.01 9.17 -19.26
C ALA A 123 -2.08 10.13 -18.72
N ASP A 124 -2.61 9.88 -17.52
CA ASP A 124 -3.58 10.74 -16.85
C ASP A 124 -2.98 12.13 -16.58
N LEU A 125 -1.74 12.19 -16.10
CA LEU A 125 -1.05 13.45 -15.79
C LEU A 125 -0.71 14.32 -17.01
N PHE A 126 -0.26 13.71 -18.12
CA PHE A 126 0.27 14.46 -19.27
C PHE A 126 -0.68 14.53 -20.47
N LEU A 127 -1.59 13.57 -20.63
CA LEU A 127 -2.50 13.51 -21.77
C LEU A 127 -3.91 14.03 -21.42
N ASN A 128 -4.18 14.37 -20.14
CA ASN A 128 -5.50 14.78 -19.64
C ASN A 128 -6.62 13.81 -20.06
N VAL A 129 -6.27 12.54 -20.23
CA VAL A 129 -7.24 11.50 -20.55
C VAL A 129 -7.77 11.01 -19.21
N VAL A 130 -9.06 11.24 -18.94
CA VAL A 130 -9.74 10.65 -17.78
C VAL A 130 -9.87 9.14 -18.03
N LEU A 131 -8.82 8.38 -17.68
CA LEU A 131 -8.81 6.92 -17.81
C LEU A 131 -9.65 6.24 -16.72
N VAL A 132 -9.81 6.91 -15.57
CA VAL A 132 -10.58 6.41 -14.44
C VAL A 132 -11.83 7.28 -14.26
N PRO A 133 -13.04 6.73 -14.46
CA PRO A 133 -14.29 7.45 -14.20
C PRO A 133 -14.34 7.97 -12.77
N ALA A 134 -14.78 9.22 -12.56
CA ALA A 134 -14.83 9.84 -11.23
C ALA A 134 -15.71 9.06 -10.24
N ASP A 135 -16.76 8.42 -10.74
CA ASP A 135 -17.67 7.52 -10.03
C ASP A 135 -17.01 6.20 -9.62
N ALA A 136 -15.94 5.77 -10.28
CA ALA A 136 -15.19 4.57 -9.93
C ALA A 136 -14.15 4.82 -8.82
N GLN A 137 -13.66 6.05 -8.65
CA GLN A 137 -12.59 6.40 -7.70
C GLN A 137 -12.84 5.95 -6.24
N PRO A 138 -14.05 6.09 -5.67
CA PRO A 138 -14.32 5.64 -4.30
C PRO A 138 -14.14 4.13 -4.11
N TYR A 139 -14.29 3.35 -5.18
CA TYR A 139 -14.20 1.89 -5.13
C TYR A 139 -12.77 1.36 -5.32
N PHE A 140 -11.81 2.18 -5.75
CA PHE A 140 -10.42 1.73 -5.96
C PHE A 140 -9.82 1.15 -4.67
N VAL A 141 -10.00 1.88 -3.57
CA VAL A 141 -9.49 1.51 -2.25
C VAL A 141 -9.98 0.13 -1.81
N PRO A 142 -11.31 -0.10 -1.66
CA PRO A 142 -11.80 -1.41 -1.26
C PRO A 142 -11.46 -2.51 -2.28
N LEU A 143 -11.52 -2.23 -3.58
CA LEU A 143 -11.24 -3.24 -4.60
C LEU A 143 -9.78 -3.71 -4.55
N ILE A 144 -8.81 -2.79 -4.41
CA ILE A 144 -7.40 -3.12 -4.26
C ILE A 144 -7.18 -3.97 -3.00
N LEU A 145 -7.75 -3.57 -1.86
CA LEU A 145 -7.61 -4.33 -0.61
C LEU A 145 -8.20 -5.74 -0.72
N ILE A 146 -9.36 -5.89 -1.37
CA ILE A 146 -9.99 -7.18 -1.63
C ILE A 146 -9.09 -8.04 -2.53
N VAL A 147 -8.61 -7.50 -3.65
CA VAL A 147 -7.76 -8.23 -4.60
C VAL A 147 -6.45 -8.66 -3.95
N VAL A 148 -5.79 -7.78 -3.20
CA VAL A 148 -4.54 -8.09 -2.48
C VAL A 148 -4.79 -9.14 -1.39
N GLY A 149 -5.89 -9.02 -0.64
CA GLY A 149 -6.30 -10.01 0.34
C GLY A 149 -6.54 -11.39 -0.28
N LEU A 150 -7.27 -11.45 -1.41
CA LEU A 150 -7.50 -12.68 -2.17
C LEU A 150 -6.18 -13.27 -2.69
N TYR A 151 -5.29 -12.44 -3.24
CA TYR A 151 -3.99 -12.87 -3.71
C TYR A 151 -3.18 -13.55 -2.60
N LEU A 152 -3.13 -12.96 -1.40
CA LEU A 152 -2.42 -13.54 -0.26
C LEU A 152 -3.03 -14.87 0.23
N LEU A 153 -4.36 -15.03 0.13
CA LEU A 153 -5.02 -16.29 0.46
C LEU A 153 -4.69 -17.40 -0.54
N VAL A 154 -4.59 -17.08 -1.82
CA VAL A 154 -4.25 -18.03 -2.89
C VAL A 154 -2.76 -18.37 -2.88
N GLU A 155 -1.89 -17.39 -2.64
CA GLU A 155 -0.43 -17.55 -2.64
C GLU A 155 0.04 -18.54 -1.57
N ARG A 156 -0.73 -18.77 -0.49
CA ARG A 156 -0.47 -19.82 0.50
C ARG A 156 -0.46 -21.25 -0.08
N ARG A 157 -0.92 -21.48 -1.31
CA ARG A 157 -0.85 -22.78 -2.00
C ARG A 157 0.35 -22.94 -2.93
N GLY A 158 1.13 -21.89 -3.17
CA GLY A 158 2.40 -21.98 -3.90
C GLY A 158 3.52 -22.39 -2.95
N ARG A 159 3.98 -23.62 -3.08
CA ARG A 159 5.06 -24.24 -2.30
C ARG A 159 6.34 -23.41 -2.26
#